data_AF-A0A0K0DI70-F1
#
_entry.id   AF-A0A0K0DI70-F1
#
_cell.length_a   1.000
_cell.length_b   1.000
_cell.length_c   1.000
_cell.angle_alpha   90.00
_cell.angle_beta   90.00
_cell.angle_gamma   90.00
#
_symmetry.space_group_name_H-M   'P 1'
#
loop_
_entity.id
_entity.type
_entity.pdbx_description
1 polymer ?
#
loop_
_entity_poly.entity_id
_entity_poly.type
_entity_poly.pdbx_seq_one_letter_code
_entity_poly.pdbx_strand_id
1 'polypeptide(L)'
;LIIASLGSIYVTSFTIHSCATVFVANDSFAGVAVSDRIEFSNIANIKMERRESQKRERERDMIHSGRLIFEPYAFRNLLQSPKQLVIHKCSLPVVLPNSFTGLSHMEHLWIRNSTIGRLSTNSFYHLTHVNYLYFRDVTIGRIEQRAFGKMYSVDHLFMGGTMQVDSADGWLLAGSSVEEVLLEGVFGEIDEAFILDANVHVVTIRDSMLRLQSRDELTTTTSDTQIQLYPQPQTALQVTNVTMNALVPALLTYFNKVG
;
A
#
# COMPACT_ATOMS: atom_id res chain seq x y z
N LEU A 1 17.03 3.05 15.19
CA LEU A 1 17.50 4.17 14.35
C LEU A 1 16.37 5.16 14.19
N ILE A 2 16.61 6.44 14.49
CA ILE A 2 15.67 7.53 14.23
C ILE A 2 16.31 8.42 13.17
N ILE A 3 15.63 8.61 12.04
CA ILE A 3 15.97 9.64 11.06
C ILE A 3 15.10 10.83 11.43
N ALA A 4 15.72 11.89 11.94
CA ALA A 4 15.00 13.11 12.34
C ALA A 4 15.08 14.19 11.25
N SER A 5 16.27 14.37 10.67
CA SER A 5 16.51 15.23 9.52
C SER A 5 17.86 14.85 8.89
N LEU A 6 17.93 14.83 7.57
CA LEU A 6 19.17 14.64 6.82
C LEU A 6 19.80 15.98 6.38
N GLY A 7 19.08 17.09 6.54
CA GLY A 7 19.47 18.40 6.03
C GLY A 7 19.56 18.46 4.51
N SER A 8 20.31 19.42 3.98
CA SER A 8 20.51 19.58 2.54
C SER A 8 21.67 18.73 2.05
N ILE A 9 21.35 17.60 1.42
CA ILE A 9 22.34 16.68 0.85
C ILE A 9 21.91 16.23 -0.56
N TYR A 10 22.90 15.91 -1.38
CA TYR A 10 22.73 15.34 -2.72
C TYR A 10 23.40 13.98 -2.74
N VAL A 11 22.63 12.92 -2.96
CA VAL A 11 23.14 11.55 -2.95
C VAL A 11 22.55 10.74 -4.10
N THR A 12 23.30 9.77 -4.61
CA THR A 12 22.76 8.86 -5.62
C THR A 12 21.78 7.88 -4.99
N SER A 13 22.17 7.27 -3.88
CA SER A 13 21.33 6.30 -3.18
C SER A 13 21.44 6.49 -1.66
N PHE A 14 20.36 6.17 -0.96
CA PHE A 14 20.29 6.16 0.50
C PHE A 14 19.74 4.82 0.96
N THR A 15 20.51 4.07 1.76
CA THR A 15 20.14 2.71 2.16
C THR A 15 20.22 2.54 3.67
N ILE A 16 19.17 1.99 4.25
CA ILE A 16 19.13 1.52 5.64
C ILE A 16 18.83 0.04 5.61
N HIS A 17 19.72 -0.76 6.20
CA HIS A 17 19.54 -2.20 6.24
C HIS A 17 19.76 -2.78 7.63
N SER A 18 19.11 -3.92 7.89
CA SER A 18 19.39 -4.79 9.05
C SER A 18 19.29 -4.11 10.42
N CYS A 19 18.42 -3.11 10.54
CA CYS A 19 18.11 -2.49 11.83
C CYS A 19 16.95 -3.23 12.52
N ALA A 20 16.97 -3.30 13.86
CA ALA A 20 15.84 -3.80 14.62
C ALA A 20 14.61 -2.88 14.45
N THR A 21 14.79 -1.58 14.66
CA THR A 21 13.74 -0.56 14.54
C THR A 21 14.26 0.65 13.79
N VAL A 22 13.46 1.15 12.86
CA VAL A 22 13.68 2.40 12.12
C VAL A 22 12.44 3.26 12.22
N PHE A 23 12.65 4.51 12.61
CA PHE A 23 11.63 5.54 12.64
C PHE A 23 12.07 6.69 11.75
N VAL A 24 11.26 7.04 10.77
CA VAL A 24 11.49 8.18 9.87
C VAL A 24 10.50 9.27 10.24
N ALA A 25 11.02 10.34 10.83
CA ALA A 25 10.20 11.43 11.33
C ALA A 25 9.61 12.30 10.20
N ASN A 26 8.63 13.13 10.54
CA ASN A 26 8.09 14.16 9.66
C ASN A 26 9.24 15.00 9.07
N ASP A 27 9.19 15.34 7.78
CA ASP A 27 10.17 16.18 7.09
C ASP A 27 11.63 15.66 7.14
N SER A 28 11.86 14.38 7.47
CA SER A 28 13.22 13.80 7.57
C SER A 28 14.07 14.01 6.32
N PHE A 29 13.42 14.00 5.16
CA PHE A 29 14.06 14.16 3.85
C PHE A 29 13.91 15.57 3.25
N ALA A 30 13.46 16.56 4.04
CA ALA A 30 13.38 17.93 3.56
C ALA A 30 14.77 18.45 3.17
N GLY A 31 14.88 19.04 1.98
CA GLY A 31 16.15 19.53 1.44
C GLY A 31 17.05 18.46 0.81
N VAL A 32 16.63 17.19 0.80
CA VAL A 32 17.40 16.09 0.23
C VAL A 32 17.11 15.95 -1.26
N ALA A 33 18.15 15.71 -2.06
CA ALA A 33 18.04 15.26 -3.44
C ALA A 33 18.59 13.83 -3.56
N VAL A 34 17.74 12.88 -3.97
CA VAL A 34 18.17 11.50 -4.26
C VAL A 34 17.94 11.19 -5.72
N SER A 35 18.99 10.81 -6.47
CA SER A 35 18.88 10.65 -7.92
C SER A 35 18.48 9.26 -8.40
N ASP A 36 18.79 8.21 -7.63
CA ASP A 36 18.48 6.82 -7.98
C ASP A 36 17.50 6.20 -6.99
N ARG A 37 17.93 5.97 -5.73
CA ARG A 37 17.19 5.03 -4.88
C ARG A 37 17.23 5.34 -3.38
N ILE A 38 16.09 5.19 -2.74
CA ILE A 38 15.96 5.05 -1.29
C ILE A 38 15.59 3.61 -0.98
N GLU A 39 16.33 2.95 -0.09
CA GLU A 39 16.09 1.54 0.25
C GLU A 39 16.06 1.30 1.76
N PHE A 40 15.01 0.63 2.23
CA PHE A 40 14.88 0.07 3.57
C PHE A 40 14.83 -1.45 3.47
N SER A 41 15.82 -2.15 4.02
CA SER A 41 15.89 -3.61 3.88
C SER A 41 16.16 -4.36 5.19
N ASN A 42 15.51 -5.51 5.36
CA ASN A 42 15.73 -6.37 6.53
C ASN A 42 15.47 -5.65 7.87
N ILE A 43 14.48 -4.76 7.92
CA ILE A 43 14.12 -4.01 9.13
C ILE A 43 13.12 -4.81 9.94
N ALA A 44 13.39 -4.98 11.23
CA ALA A 44 12.58 -5.85 12.10
C ALA A 44 12.52 -7.33 11.69
N ASN A 45 13.37 -7.74 10.76
CA ASN A 45 13.42 -9.10 10.21
C ASN A 45 14.68 -9.85 10.68
N ILE A 46 15.13 -9.56 11.91
CA ILE A 46 16.26 -10.25 12.52
C ILE A 46 15.75 -11.62 13.01
N LYS A 47 16.10 -12.69 12.27
CA LYS A 47 15.90 -14.06 12.73
C LYS A 47 16.69 -14.27 14.02
N MET A 48 16.02 -14.21 15.16
CA MET A 48 16.62 -14.60 16.44
C MET A 48 16.76 -16.12 16.45
N GLU A 49 18.01 -16.61 16.38
CA GLU A 49 18.32 -18.03 16.51
C GLU A 49 17.76 -18.59 17.83
N ARG A 50 17.08 -19.74 17.72
CA ARG A 50 16.35 -20.37 18.81
C ARG A 50 17.30 -20.84 19.91
N ARG A 51 17.25 -20.21 21.09
CA ARG A 51 17.64 -20.84 22.36
C ARG A 51 16.40 -21.08 23.21
N GLU A 52 16.05 -22.34 23.49
CA GLU A 52 14.78 -22.71 24.14
C GLU A 52 14.58 -22.13 25.55
N SER A 53 15.64 -21.61 26.18
CA SER A 53 15.66 -21.13 27.56
C SER A 53 15.05 -19.73 27.81
N GLN A 54 14.68 -18.95 26.80
CA GLN A 54 14.20 -17.55 26.96
C GLN A 54 12.72 -17.33 26.62
N LYS A 55 11.88 -18.38 26.64
CA LYS A 55 10.46 -18.30 26.18
C LYS A 55 9.59 -17.28 26.95
N ARG A 56 9.84 -17.04 28.25
CA ARG A 56 9.01 -16.18 29.11
C ARG A 56 9.36 -14.68 29.08
N GLU A 57 10.59 -14.34 28.71
CA GLU A 57 11.03 -12.94 28.56
C GLU A 57 10.56 -12.36 27.21
N ARG A 58 10.39 -13.24 26.21
CA ARG A 58 9.91 -12.94 24.84
C ARG A 58 8.50 -12.38 24.74
N GLU A 59 7.60 -12.77 25.63
CA GLU A 59 6.23 -12.22 25.64
C GLU A 59 6.21 -10.76 26.10
N ARG A 60 7.20 -10.34 26.92
CA ARG A 60 7.38 -8.93 27.32
C ARG A 60 8.12 -8.13 26.26
N ASP A 61 9.08 -8.73 25.54
CA ASP A 61 9.80 -8.09 24.44
C ASP A 61 8.96 -7.91 23.16
N MET A 62 7.80 -8.56 23.06
CA MET A 62 6.86 -8.37 21.96
C MET A 62 6.36 -6.91 21.82
N ILE A 63 6.36 -6.16 22.93
CA ILE A 63 6.05 -4.73 22.98
C ILE A 63 7.20 -3.87 22.39
N HIS A 64 8.43 -4.41 22.35
CA HIS A 64 9.60 -3.83 21.69
C HIS A 64 9.85 -4.42 20.29
N SER A 65 8.82 -5.02 19.68
CA SER A 65 8.90 -5.59 18.34
C SER A 65 9.53 -4.59 17.37
N GLY A 66 10.56 -5.05 16.67
CA GLY A 66 11.21 -4.28 15.62
C GLY A 66 10.17 -3.74 14.66
N ARG A 67 10.35 -2.51 14.17
CA ARG A 67 9.39 -1.89 13.25
C ARG A 67 10.04 -0.88 12.34
N LEU A 68 9.51 -0.77 11.13
CA LEU A 68 9.72 0.37 10.25
C LEU A 68 8.47 1.25 10.29
N ILE A 69 8.62 2.49 10.73
CA ILE A 69 7.55 3.49 10.78
C ILE A 69 8.00 4.72 10.02
N PHE A 70 7.13 5.21 9.14
CA PHE A 70 7.20 6.54 8.54
C PHE A 70 6.14 7.40 9.20
N GLU A 71 6.53 8.53 9.78
CA GLU A 71 5.58 9.57 10.15
C GLU A 71 4.96 10.20 8.88
N PRO A 72 3.79 10.85 9.01
CA PRO A 72 3.24 11.66 7.94
C PRO A 72 4.30 12.60 7.34
N TYR A 73 4.24 12.85 6.03
CA TYR A 73 5.10 13.84 5.37
C TYR A 73 6.62 13.60 5.55
N ALA A 74 7.06 12.37 5.82
CA ALA A 74 8.48 12.04 5.95
C ALA A 74 9.33 12.47 4.74
N PHE A 75 8.71 12.53 3.56
CA PHE A 75 9.32 12.87 2.27
C PHE A 75 8.90 14.25 1.73
N ARG A 76 8.26 15.08 2.54
CA ARG A 76 7.87 16.42 2.11
C ARG A 76 9.10 17.30 1.90
N ASN A 77 9.03 18.20 0.92
CA ASN A 77 10.10 19.14 0.57
C ASN A 77 11.42 18.48 0.14
N LEU A 78 11.37 17.29 -0.47
CA LEU A 78 12.48 16.74 -1.25
C LEU A 78 12.84 17.71 -2.38
N LEU A 79 14.14 17.97 -2.57
CA LEU A 79 14.63 18.73 -3.72
C LEU A 79 14.57 17.87 -5.00
N GLN A 80 14.75 16.56 -4.87
CA GLN A 80 14.61 15.59 -5.95
C GLN A 80 14.15 14.25 -5.37
N SER A 81 13.02 13.74 -5.87
CA SER A 81 12.54 12.39 -5.54
C SER A 81 13.42 11.32 -6.19
N PRO A 82 13.66 10.18 -5.52
CA PRO A 82 14.39 9.07 -6.12
C PRO A 82 13.60 8.46 -7.28
N LYS A 83 14.29 7.84 -8.23
CA LYS A 83 13.62 6.96 -9.22
C LYS A 83 12.93 5.79 -8.52
N GLN A 84 13.53 5.28 -7.44
CA GLN A 84 13.07 4.07 -6.76
C GLN A 84 12.98 4.24 -5.24
N LEU A 85 11.85 3.86 -4.64
CA LEU A 85 11.74 3.60 -3.21
C LEU A 85 11.50 2.11 -3.01
N VAL A 86 12.41 1.45 -2.29
CA VAL A 86 12.37 0.00 -2.05
C VAL A 86 12.23 -0.29 -0.57
N ILE A 87 11.18 -1.01 -0.20
CA ILE A 87 10.96 -1.55 1.15
C ILE A 87 10.97 -3.08 1.02
N HIS A 88 12.00 -3.73 1.52
CA HIS A 88 12.21 -5.17 1.33
C HIS A 88 12.48 -5.89 2.65
N LYS A 89 11.77 -6.98 2.95
CA LYS A 89 11.96 -7.73 4.21
C LYS A 89 11.80 -6.84 5.44
N CYS A 90 10.72 -6.08 5.48
CA CYS A 90 10.42 -5.16 6.57
C CYS A 90 9.12 -5.55 7.28
N SER A 91 9.03 -5.24 8.58
CA SER A 91 7.75 -5.23 9.31
C SER A 91 7.29 -3.79 9.54
N LEU A 92 6.13 -3.45 8.96
CA LEU A 92 5.47 -2.15 9.12
C LEU A 92 4.18 -2.37 9.92
N PRO A 93 4.15 -2.07 11.23
CA PRO A 93 2.92 -2.24 12.01
C PRO A 93 1.76 -1.41 11.45
N VAL A 94 2.08 -0.22 10.93
CA VAL A 94 1.14 0.69 10.30
C VAL A 94 1.87 1.53 9.25
N VAL A 95 1.22 1.79 8.12
CA VAL A 95 1.54 2.91 7.23
C VAL A 95 0.57 4.03 7.57
N LEU A 96 1.10 5.14 8.08
CA LEU A 96 0.31 6.27 8.56
C LEU A 96 -0.22 7.12 7.38
N PRO A 97 -1.27 7.92 7.59
CA PRO A 97 -1.73 8.86 6.58
C PRO A 97 -0.59 9.78 6.09
N ASN A 98 -0.52 10.00 4.79
CA ASN A 98 0.46 10.88 4.14
C ASN A 98 1.93 10.48 4.33
N SER A 99 2.22 9.23 4.71
CA SER A 99 3.60 8.76 4.95
C SER A 99 4.53 8.99 3.76
N PHE A 100 3.99 8.82 2.54
CA PHE A 100 4.74 8.91 1.28
C PHE A 100 4.51 10.24 0.52
N THR A 101 3.79 11.20 1.10
CA THR A 101 3.53 12.48 0.45
C THR A 101 4.83 13.27 0.24
N GLY A 102 4.98 13.84 -0.96
CA GLY A 102 6.19 14.53 -1.42
C GLY A 102 6.99 13.73 -2.44
N LEU A 103 6.81 12.41 -2.47
CA LEU A 103 7.33 11.55 -3.52
C LEU A 103 6.55 11.77 -4.82
N SER A 104 7.27 12.07 -5.90
CA SER A 104 6.71 12.25 -7.24
C SER A 104 7.72 11.92 -8.33
N HIS A 105 7.26 11.72 -9.57
CA HIS A 105 8.12 11.43 -10.73
C HIS A 105 9.03 10.20 -10.50
N MET A 106 8.46 9.15 -9.92
CA MET A 106 9.17 7.92 -9.59
C MET A 106 8.92 6.85 -10.63
N GLU A 107 9.94 6.06 -10.94
CA GLU A 107 9.77 4.85 -11.74
C GLU A 107 9.10 3.76 -10.89
N HIS A 108 9.53 3.60 -9.63
CA HIS A 108 9.12 2.46 -8.81
C HIS A 108 8.97 2.77 -7.31
N LEU A 109 7.83 2.43 -6.72
CA LEU A 109 7.66 2.23 -5.28
C LEU A 109 7.38 0.75 -5.05
N TRP A 110 8.35 0.03 -4.47
CA TRP A 110 8.29 -1.40 -4.27
C TRP A 110 8.23 -1.77 -2.79
N ILE A 111 7.21 -2.53 -2.41
CA ILE A 111 7.13 -3.19 -1.10
C ILE A 111 7.15 -4.69 -1.31
N ARG A 112 8.20 -5.37 -0.83
CA ARG A 112 8.45 -6.78 -1.14
C ARG A 112 8.77 -7.62 0.09
N ASN A 113 8.27 -8.84 0.15
CA ASN A 113 8.61 -9.81 1.21
C ASN A 113 8.42 -9.21 2.61
N SER A 114 7.35 -8.46 2.83
CA SER A 114 7.17 -7.62 4.01
C SER A 114 5.81 -7.88 4.65
N THR A 115 5.67 -7.52 5.93
CA THR A 115 4.40 -7.60 6.65
C THR A 115 3.91 -6.21 6.98
N ILE A 116 2.66 -5.90 6.66
CA ILE A 116 2.01 -4.64 6.97
C ILE A 116 0.83 -4.91 7.90
N GLY A 117 0.86 -4.42 9.13
CA GLY A 117 -0.27 -4.60 10.05
C GLY A 117 -1.51 -3.86 9.56
N ARG A 118 -1.33 -2.59 9.16
CA ARG A 118 -2.41 -1.75 8.66
C ARG A 118 -1.95 -0.73 7.62
N LEU A 119 -2.68 -0.61 6.52
CA LEU A 119 -2.64 0.56 5.65
C LEU A 119 -3.77 1.49 6.09
N SER A 120 -3.42 2.65 6.67
CA SER A 120 -4.44 3.61 7.09
C SER A 120 -5.01 4.41 5.93
N THR A 121 -6.19 5.00 6.12
CA THR A 121 -6.77 5.98 5.19
C THR A 121 -5.71 6.98 4.74
N ASN A 122 -5.60 7.24 3.43
CA ASN A 122 -4.64 8.16 2.84
C ASN A 122 -3.15 7.78 3.05
N SER A 123 -2.82 6.49 3.25
CA SER A 123 -1.42 6.02 3.35
C SER A 123 -0.54 6.47 2.19
N PHE A 124 -1.07 6.40 0.97
CA PHE A 124 -0.39 6.74 -0.29
C PHE A 124 -0.90 8.05 -0.91
N TYR A 125 -1.47 8.94 -0.08
CA TYR A 125 -2.07 10.19 -0.55
C TYR A 125 -1.06 11.08 -1.29
N HIS A 126 -1.52 11.67 -2.40
CA HIS A 126 -0.78 12.65 -3.19
C HIS A 126 0.51 12.09 -3.84
N LEU A 127 0.57 10.78 -4.10
CA LEU A 127 1.50 10.25 -5.09
C LEU A 127 1.14 10.77 -6.48
N THR A 128 2.12 11.33 -7.18
CA THR A 128 1.95 11.91 -8.52
C THR A 128 3.09 11.48 -9.44
N HIS A 129 2.76 11.09 -10.68
CA HIS A 129 3.71 10.61 -11.69
C HIS A 129 4.56 9.44 -11.17
N VAL A 130 3.90 8.36 -10.72
CA VAL A 130 4.58 7.13 -10.29
C VAL A 130 4.25 6.01 -11.27
N ASN A 131 5.24 5.47 -11.99
CA ASN A 131 4.96 4.46 -13.00
C ASN A 131 4.49 3.15 -12.35
N TYR A 132 5.14 2.69 -11.27
CA TYR A 132 4.76 1.43 -10.62
C TYR A 132 4.70 1.57 -9.10
N LEU A 133 3.52 1.32 -8.53
CA LEU A 133 3.31 0.99 -7.12
C LEU A 133 3.11 -0.53 -7.01
N TYR A 134 4.10 -1.23 -6.48
CA TYR A 134 4.20 -2.68 -6.56
C TYR A 134 4.31 -3.33 -5.17
N PHE A 135 3.37 -4.21 -4.85
CA PHE A 135 3.42 -5.09 -3.68
C PHE A 135 3.68 -6.51 -4.14
N ARG A 136 4.69 -7.16 -3.57
CA ARG A 136 4.96 -8.56 -3.88
C ARG A 136 5.39 -9.40 -2.69
N ASP A 137 4.73 -10.54 -2.53
CA ASP A 137 4.95 -11.44 -1.40
C ASP A 137 4.76 -10.67 -0.08
N VAL A 138 3.61 -9.99 0.07
CA VAL A 138 3.28 -9.16 1.23
C VAL A 138 2.05 -9.71 1.94
N THR A 139 2.11 -9.72 3.27
CA THR A 139 0.94 -9.95 4.12
C THR A 139 0.45 -8.62 4.67
N ILE A 140 -0.82 -8.30 4.46
CA ILE A 140 -1.47 -7.10 4.97
C ILE A 140 -2.61 -7.51 5.90
N GLY A 141 -2.61 -7.01 7.14
CA GLY A 141 -3.70 -7.27 8.08
C GLY A 141 -4.98 -6.53 7.67
N ARG A 142 -4.95 -5.20 7.72
CA ARG A 142 -6.10 -4.37 7.33
C ARG A 142 -5.74 -3.29 6.31
N ILE A 143 -6.57 -3.13 5.30
CA ILE A 143 -6.56 -1.98 4.39
C ILE A 143 -7.80 -1.12 4.69
N GLU A 144 -7.59 0.06 5.28
CA GLU A 144 -8.69 0.98 5.58
C GLU A 144 -9.24 1.65 4.30
N GLN A 145 -10.47 2.13 4.39
CA GLN A 145 -11.10 2.91 3.32
C GLN A 145 -10.17 4.04 2.86
N ARG A 146 -10.05 4.23 1.54
CA ARG A 146 -9.19 5.25 0.91
C ARG A 146 -7.70 5.12 1.26
N ALA A 147 -7.20 3.94 1.65
CA ALA A 147 -5.76 3.76 1.89
C ALA A 147 -4.89 4.14 0.66
N PHE A 148 -5.42 3.90 -0.54
CA PHE A 148 -4.86 4.30 -1.83
C PHE A 148 -5.64 5.46 -2.48
N GLY A 149 -6.33 6.28 -1.68
CA GLY A 149 -7.16 7.37 -2.17
C GLY A 149 -6.34 8.59 -2.60
N LYS A 150 -6.84 9.30 -3.62
CA LYS A 150 -6.23 10.53 -4.16
C LYS A 150 -4.75 10.37 -4.56
N MET A 151 -4.44 9.26 -5.20
CA MET A 151 -3.23 9.10 -6.02
C MET A 151 -3.53 9.71 -7.39
N TYR A 152 -2.96 10.88 -7.70
CA TYR A 152 -3.41 11.64 -8.88
C TYR A 152 -2.84 11.15 -10.20
N SER A 153 -1.75 10.39 -10.17
CA SER A 153 -1.16 9.78 -11.36
C SER A 153 -0.25 8.63 -10.93
N VAL A 154 -0.78 7.42 -11.07
CA VAL A 154 -0.05 6.16 -10.93
C VAL A 154 -0.34 5.32 -12.16
N ASP A 155 0.65 4.87 -12.91
CA ASP A 155 0.36 4.08 -14.12
C ASP A 155 -0.11 2.68 -13.67
N HIS A 156 0.70 1.99 -12.86
CA HIS A 156 0.42 0.61 -12.46
C HIS A 156 0.37 0.42 -10.95
N LEU A 157 -0.76 -0.04 -10.42
CA LEU A 157 -0.90 -0.56 -9.04
C LEU A 157 -1.01 -2.08 -9.08
N PHE A 158 0.09 -2.75 -8.76
CA PHE A 158 0.18 -4.20 -8.89
C PHE A 158 0.40 -4.86 -7.53
N MET A 159 -0.37 -5.91 -7.26
CA MET A 159 -0.22 -6.80 -6.13
C MET A 159 -0.02 -8.22 -6.67
N GLY A 160 1.11 -8.84 -6.37
CA GLY A 160 1.54 -10.10 -7.00
C GLY A 160 2.29 -11.07 -6.10
N GLY A 161 2.41 -12.33 -6.53
CA GLY A 161 3.08 -13.37 -5.75
C GLY A 161 2.17 -13.94 -4.66
N THR A 162 2.71 -14.23 -3.47
CA THR A 162 1.88 -14.67 -2.33
C THR A 162 1.36 -13.45 -1.57
N MET A 163 0.20 -12.94 -1.97
CA MET A 163 -0.41 -11.74 -1.37
C MET A 163 -1.55 -12.13 -0.43
N GLN A 164 -1.36 -11.92 0.88
CA GLN A 164 -2.42 -12.10 1.88
C GLN A 164 -3.00 -10.76 2.29
N VAL A 165 -4.33 -10.64 2.30
CA VAL A 165 -5.05 -9.47 2.83
C VAL A 165 -6.11 -9.96 3.81
N ASP A 166 -5.95 -9.77 5.12
CA ASP A 166 -6.93 -10.31 6.07
C ASP A 166 -8.28 -9.60 5.94
N SER A 167 -8.29 -8.26 5.78
CA SER A 167 -9.48 -7.50 5.40
C SER A 167 -9.14 -6.19 4.65
N ALA A 168 -9.98 -5.82 3.71
CA ALA A 168 -9.93 -4.53 3.01
C ALA A 168 -11.31 -3.90 2.91
N ASP A 169 -11.42 -2.65 3.36
CA ASP A 169 -12.66 -1.87 3.33
C ASP A 169 -13.00 -1.40 1.88
N GLY A 170 -14.17 -0.81 1.66
CA GLY A 170 -14.56 -0.26 0.35
C GLY A 170 -13.81 1.03 -0.02
N TRP A 171 -13.99 1.51 -1.26
CA TRP A 171 -13.41 2.78 -1.77
C TRP A 171 -11.90 2.92 -1.54
N LEU A 172 -11.16 1.82 -1.67
CA LEU A 172 -9.71 1.81 -1.44
C LEU A 172 -8.98 2.83 -2.30
N LEU A 173 -9.43 3.01 -3.55
CA LEU A 173 -8.85 3.90 -4.55
C LEU A 173 -9.66 5.19 -4.79
N ALA A 174 -10.61 5.55 -3.92
CA ALA A 174 -11.48 6.70 -4.20
C ALA A 174 -10.70 8.02 -4.41
N GLY A 175 -11.07 8.74 -5.47
CA GLY A 175 -10.42 9.95 -5.95
C GLY A 175 -9.07 9.74 -6.63
N SER A 176 -8.66 8.50 -6.91
CA SER A 176 -7.38 8.18 -7.58
C SER A 176 -7.54 8.00 -9.08
N SER A 177 -6.46 8.27 -9.83
CA SER A 177 -6.33 7.94 -11.25
C SER A 177 -5.22 6.92 -11.44
N VAL A 178 -5.59 5.73 -11.91
CA VAL A 178 -4.67 4.60 -12.15
C VAL A 178 -4.85 4.07 -13.56
N GLU A 179 -3.78 3.79 -14.31
CA GLU A 179 -3.94 3.16 -15.64
C GLU A 179 -4.37 1.70 -15.47
N GLU A 180 -3.60 0.91 -14.72
CA GLU A 180 -3.85 -0.51 -14.53
C GLU A 180 -3.76 -0.92 -13.06
N VAL A 181 -4.76 -1.68 -12.62
CA VAL A 181 -4.74 -2.41 -11.35
C VAL A 181 -4.63 -3.89 -11.64
N LEU A 182 -3.59 -4.54 -11.11
CA LEU A 182 -3.41 -5.98 -11.21
C LEU A 182 -3.41 -6.61 -9.82
N LEU A 183 -4.32 -7.56 -9.62
CA LEU A 183 -4.36 -8.44 -8.44
C LEU A 183 -4.03 -9.86 -8.91
N GLU A 184 -2.83 -10.32 -8.62
CA GLU A 184 -2.33 -11.65 -8.97
C GLU A 184 -1.95 -12.43 -7.71
N GLY A 185 -2.48 -13.63 -7.51
CA GLY A 185 -2.12 -14.43 -6.33
C GLY A 185 -2.64 -13.86 -5.01
N VAL A 186 -3.69 -13.03 -5.06
CA VAL A 186 -4.27 -12.40 -3.87
C VAL A 186 -5.25 -13.35 -3.20
N PHE A 187 -5.12 -13.53 -1.89
CA PHE A 187 -6.09 -14.24 -1.08
C PHE A 187 -6.47 -13.41 0.14
N GLY A 188 -7.78 -13.29 0.41
CA GLY A 188 -8.23 -12.37 1.44
C GLY A 188 -9.69 -11.96 1.37
N GLU A 189 -10.10 -11.13 2.33
CA GLU A 189 -11.42 -10.50 2.34
C GLU A 189 -11.33 -9.08 1.80
N ILE A 190 -12.15 -8.76 0.80
CA ILE A 190 -12.19 -7.45 0.14
C ILE A 190 -13.64 -7.00 0.01
N ASP A 191 -13.93 -5.77 0.42
CA ASP A 191 -15.23 -5.15 0.19
C ASP A 191 -15.49 -4.97 -1.31
N GLU A 192 -16.70 -5.29 -1.77
CA GLU A 192 -17.06 -5.19 -3.20
C GLU A 192 -16.93 -3.79 -3.79
N ALA A 193 -17.00 -2.74 -2.96
CA ALA A 193 -16.91 -1.34 -3.35
C ALA A 193 -15.45 -0.84 -3.44
N PHE A 194 -14.44 -1.71 -3.35
CA PHE A 194 -13.03 -1.30 -3.25
C PHE A 194 -12.55 -0.39 -4.38
N ILE A 195 -13.14 -0.49 -5.58
CA ILE A 195 -12.77 0.30 -6.77
C ILE A 195 -13.69 1.50 -7.04
N LEU A 196 -14.77 1.67 -6.27
CA LEU A 196 -15.71 2.76 -6.50
C LEU A 196 -15.04 4.13 -6.30
N ASP A 197 -15.50 5.11 -7.09
CA ASP A 197 -14.98 6.50 -7.10
C ASP A 197 -13.49 6.61 -7.51
N ALA A 198 -12.92 5.56 -8.11
CA ALA A 198 -11.62 5.65 -8.79
C ALA A 198 -11.79 5.94 -10.29
N ASN A 199 -10.73 6.42 -10.93
CA ASN A 199 -10.58 6.45 -12.39
C ASN A 199 -9.53 5.39 -12.76
N VAL A 200 -9.97 4.21 -13.21
CA VAL A 200 -9.09 3.09 -13.56
C VAL A 200 -9.36 2.62 -14.99
N HIS A 201 -8.33 2.45 -15.83
CA HIS A 201 -8.58 1.99 -17.21
C HIS A 201 -8.80 0.47 -17.24
N VAL A 202 -7.92 -0.30 -16.59
CA VAL A 202 -8.03 -1.76 -16.57
C VAL A 202 -7.85 -2.29 -15.15
N VAL A 203 -8.73 -3.19 -14.76
CA VAL A 203 -8.58 -4.02 -13.56
C VAL A 203 -8.44 -5.47 -14.01
N THR A 204 -7.33 -6.09 -13.66
CA THR A 204 -7.06 -7.50 -13.92
C THR A 204 -6.97 -8.22 -12.60
N ILE A 205 -7.79 -9.26 -12.41
CA ILE A 205 -7.72 -10.16 -11.26
C ILE A 205 -7.41 -11.55 -11.80
N ARG A 206 -6.27 -12.12 -11.40
CA ARG A 206 -5.91 -13.48 -11.79
C ARG A 206 -5.35 -14.31 -10.66
N ASP A 207 -5.51 -15.62 -10.78
CA ASP A 207 -4.90 -16.61 -9.86
C ASP A 207 -5.17 -16.29 -8.38
N SER A 208 -6.37 -15.80 -8.08
CA SER A 208 -6.71 -15.20 -6.77
C SER A 208 -7.90 -15.90 -6.09
N MET A 209 -7.93 -15.88 -4.76
CA MET A 209 -9.01 -16.41 -3.94
C MET A 209 -9.58 -15.30 -3.04
N LEU A 210 -10.60 -14.60 -3.54
CA LEU A 210 -11.15 -13.42 -2.89
C LEU A 210 -12.49 -13.70 -2.24
N ARG A 211 -12.66 -13.34 -0.97
CA ARG A 211 -13.95 -13.34 -0.30
C ARG A 211 -14.49 -11.92 -0.31
N LEU A 212 -15.43 -11.67 -1.21
CA LEU A 212 -16.13 -10.39 -1.32
C LEU A 212 -17.12 -10.22 -0.18
N GLN A 213 -17.03 -9.10 0.53
CA GLN A 213 -18.01 -8.70 1.53
C GLN A 213 -19.03 -7.75 0.88
N SER A 214 -20.31 -8.09 0.99
CA SER A 214 -21.42 -7.24 0.55
C SER A 214 -21.75 -6.21 1.62
N ARG A 215 -22.16 -5.01 1.21
CA ARG A 215 -22.59 -3.97 2.15
C ARG A 215 -23.95 -4.34 2.77
N ASP A 216 -23.99 -4.71 4.05
CA ASP A 216 -25.26 -4.75 4.79
C ASP A 216 -25.80 -3.32 4.95
N GLU A 217 -27.07 -3.10 4.59
CA GLU A 217 -27.76 -1.78 4.55
C GLU A 217 -27.80 -1.03 5.90
N LEU A 218 -27.27 -1.59 7.00
CA LEU A 218 -27.47 -1.09 8.37
C LEU A 218 -26.35 -0.19 8.95
N THR A 219 -25.28 0.13 8.21
CA THR A 219 -24.21 1.02 8.69
C THR A 219 -24.15 2.36 7.93
N THR A 220 -25.30 3.00 7.73
CA THR A 220 -25.34 4.39 7.29
C THR A 220 -25.26 5.35 8.47
N THR A 221 -24.03 5.68 8.91
CA THR A 221 -23.81 6.96 9.61
C THR A 221 -23.18 7.95 8.64
N THR A 222 -24.07 8.78 8.09
CA THR A 222 -23.87 10.17 7.65
C THR A 222 -22.86 10.45 6.54
N SER A 223 -23.39 11.03 5.44
CA SER A 223 -22.72 11.75 4.34
C SER A 223 -22.27 10.97 3.10
N ASP A 224 -22.78 9.77 2.86
CA ASP A 224 -22.66 9.15 1.53
C ASP A 224 -23.63 9.85 0.57
N THR A 225 -23.06 10.78 -0.19
CA THR A 225 -23.65 11.36 -1.39
C THR A 225 -24.19 10.21 -2.25
N GLN A 226 -25.35 10.37 -2.88
CA GLN A 226 -25.82 9.43 -3.90
C GLN A 226 -24.73 9.30 -4.97
N ILE A 227 -23.86 8.28 -4.86
CA ILE A 227 -22.84 7.99 -5.85
C ILE A 227 -23.63 7.46 -7.04
N GLN A 228 -23.89 8.33 -8.01
CA GLN A 228 -24.33 7.88 -9.32
C GLN A 228 -23.21 7.01 -9.87
N LEU A 229 -23.45 5.70 -9.90
CA LEU A 229 -22.62 4.69 -10.53
C LEU A 229 -22.63 4.95 -12.04
N TYR A 230 -21.87 5.94 -12.48
CA TYR A 230 -21.62 6.16 -13.90
C TYR A 230 -20.48 5.23 -14.31
N PRO A 231 -20.71 4.32 -15.26
CA PRO A 231 -19.63 3.56 -15.87
C PRO A 231 -18.57 4.56 -16.37
N GLN A 232 -17.34 4.47 -15.86
CA GLN A 232 -16.29 5.35 -16.34
C GLN A 232 -15.95 4.92 -17.77
N PRO A 233 -16.09 5.79 -18.77
CA PRO A 233 -15.86 5.44 -20.16
C PRO A 233 -14.41 4.96 -20.28
N GLN A 234 -14.23 3.68 -20.64
CA GLN A 234 -12.95 2.94 -20.77
C GLN A 234 -12.50 2.05 -19.60
N THR A 235 -13.31 1.81 -18.56
CA THR A 235 -13.01 0.75 -17.56
C THR A 235 -13.23 -0.66 -18.15
N ALA A 236 -12.22 -1.53 -18.03
CA ALA A 236 -12.33 -2.96 -18.33
C ALA A 236 -11.97 -3.82 -17.11
N LEU A 237 -12.72 -4.89 -16.88
CA LEU A 237 -12.42 -5.93 -15.89
C LEU A 237 -12.05 -7.22 -16.61
N GLN A 238 -10.91 -7.79 -16.25
CA GLN A 238 -10.44 -9.09 -16.71
C GLN A 238 -10.30 -10.04 -15.52
N VAL A 239 -10.97 -11.19 -15.57
CA VAL A 239 -10.95 -12.17 -14.48
C VAL A 239 -10.50 -13.52 -15.01
N THR A 240 -9.40 -14.06 -14.48
CA THR A 240 -8.87 -15.37 -14.94
C THR A 240 -8.43 -16.23 -13.77
N ASN A 241 -8.96 -17.45 -13.66
CA ASN A 241 -8.61 -18.37 -12.57
C ASN A 241 -8.81 -17.75 -11.17
N VAL A 242 -10.00 -17.20 -10.94
CA VAL A 242 -10.35 -16.54 -9.67
C VAL A 242 -11.49 -17.28 -8.97
N THR A 243 -11.32 -17.54 -7.68
CA THR A 243 -12.37 -18.08 -6.82
C THR A 243 -12.97 -16.95 -5.98
N MET A 244 -14.29 -16.73 -6.09
CA MET A 244 -15.04 -15.75 -5.30
C MET A 244 -16.28 -16.37 -4.69
N ASN A 245 -16.67 -15.91 -3.50
CA ASN A 245 -17.92 -16.29 -2.84
C ASN A 245 -19.16 -15.67 -3.51
N ALA A 246 -19.01 -14.52 -4.16
CA ALA A 246 -20.05 -13.88 -4.96
C ALA A 246 -19.42 -13.02 -6.06
N LEU A 247 -20.08 -12.92 -7.22
CA LEU A 247 -19.87 -11.86 -8.20
C LEU A 247 -21.03 -10.90 -8.05
N VAL A 248 -20.82 -9.76 -7.39
CA VAL A 248 -21.91 -8.88 -6.99
C VAL A 248 -22.16 -7.82 -8.08
N PRO A 249 -23.42 -7.47 -8.39
CA PRO A 249 -23.75 -6.49 -9.42
C PRO A 249 -23.00 -5.17 -9.29
N ALA A 250 -22.69 -4.70 -8.07
CA ALA A 250 -21.97 -3.45 -7.84
C ALA A 250 -20.57 -3.41 -8.46
N LEU A 251 -19.86 -4.54 -8.47
CA LEU A 251 -18.55 -4.63 -9.12
C LEU A 251 -18.72 -4.60 -10.64
N LEU A 252 -19.70 -5.34 -11.18
CA LEU A 252 -19.94 -5.45 -12.62
C LEU A 252 -20.49 -4.15 -13.23
N THR A 253 -21.31 -3.40 -12.50
CA THR A 253 -21.90 -2.12 -12.99
C THR A 253 -20.87 -1.01 -13.16
N TYR A 254 -19.70 -1.14 -12.54
CA TYR A 254 -18.61 -0.18 -12.65
C TYR A 254 -17.82 -0.33 -13.97
N PHE A 255 -17.81 -1.52 -14.58
CA PHE A 255 -17.02 -1.82 -15.77
C PHE A 255 -17.84 -1.80 -17.05
N ASN A 256 -17.31 -1.17 -18.09
CA ASN A 256 -17.93 -1.15 -19.42
C ASN A 256 -17.69 -2.45 -20.21
N LYS A 257 -16.61 -3.18 -19.90
CA LYS A 257 -16.29 -4.47 -20.48
C LYS A 257 -15.87 -5.43 -19.38
N VAL A 258 -16.40 -6.65 -19.42
CA VAL A 258 -16.06 -7.74 -18.51
C VAL A 258 -15.67 -8.94 -19.38
N GLY A 259 -14.46 -9.46 -19.19
CA GLY A 259 -13.88 -10.57 -19.95
C GLY A 259 -13.19 -11.60 -19.09
#